data_AF-A0A0U3DSX2-F1
#
_entry.id   AF-A0A0U3DSX2-F1
#
_cell.length_a   1.000
_cell.length_b   1.000
_cell.length_c   1.000
_cell.angle_alpha   90.00
_cell.angle_beta   90.00
_cell.angle_gamma   90.00
#
_symmetry.space_group_name_H-M   'P 1'
#
loop_
_entity.id
_entity.type
_entity.pdbx_description
1 polymer ?
#
loop_
_entity_poly.entity_id
_entity_poly.type
_entity_poly.pdbx_seq_one_letter_code
_entity_poly.pdbx_strand_id
1 'polypeptide(L)'
;MDDTVKLTSINVVLGIVAGLLSGIFTIGTLGFKNDMVGLIFGIVFIYAMMKSADKIATEEIDRSQKIWDCVLPFFFTWIIVWILIANYW
;
A
#
# COMPACT_ATOMS: atom_id res chain seq x y z
N MET A 1 1.51 22.31 0.69
CA MET A 1 2.46 21.18 0.79
C MET A 1 2.75 20.74 -0.63
N ASP A 2 3.99 20.43 -0.96
CA ASP A 2 4.35 19.94 -2.29
C ASP A 2 3.55 18.67 -2.64
N ASP A 3 3.08 18.56 -3.89
CA ASP A 3 2.19 17.48 -4.32
C ASP A 3 2.87 16.11 -4.19
N THR A 4 4.19 16.05 -4.46
CA THR A 4 5.05 14.87 -4.24
C THR A 4 4.99 14.39 -2.79
N VAL A 5 5.17 15.31 -1.84
CA VAL A 5 5.16 15.01 -0.40
C VAL A 5 3.78 14.57 0.05
N LYS A 6 2.72 15.19 -0.50
CA LYS A 6 1.32 14.84 -0.20
C LYS A 6 0.96 13.45 -0.70
N LEU A 7 1.28 13.14 -1.94
CA LEU A 7 1.08 11.82 -2.55
C LEU A 7 1.85 10.75 -1.78
N THR A 8 3.14 10.98 -1.53
CA THR A 8 4.00 10.03 -0.80
C THR A 8 3.44 9.75 0.59
N SER A 9 3.06 10.79 1.34
CA SER A 9 2.54 10.65 2.70
C SER A 9 1.25 9.83 2.76
N ILE A 10 0.31 10.08 1.83
CA ILE A 10 -0.95 9.35 1.75
C ILE A 10 -0.70 7.87 1.42
N ASN A 11 0.18 7.59 0.46
CA ASN A 11 0.49 6.23 0.04
C ASN A 11 1.25 5.44 1.12
N VAL A 12 2.08 6.08 1.93
CA VAL A 12 2.70 5.46 3.10
C VAL A 12 1.64 5.03 4.11
N VAL A 13 0.73 5.93 4.48
CA VAL A 13 -0.37 5.59 5.43
C VAL A 13 -1.22 4.44 4.89
N LEU A 14 -1.54 4.47 3.59
CA LEU A 14 -2.30 3.39 2.95
C LEU A 14 -1.52 2.08 2.89
N GLY A 15 -0.19 2.14 2.72
CA GLY A 15 0.69 0.97 2.81
C GLY A 15 0.64 0.31 4.19
N ILE A 16 0.61 1.10 5.27
CA ILE A 16 0.46 0.58 6.64
C ILE A 16 -0.88 -0.14 6.80
N VAL A 17 -1.97 0.50 6.35
CA VAL A 17 -3.32 -0.08 6.43
C VAL A 17 -3.41 -1.38 5.63
N ALA A 18 -2.86 -1.40 4.40
CA ALA A 18 -2.81 -2.61 3.59
C ALA A 18 -1.98 -3.71 4.26
N GLY A 19 -0.87 -3.38 4.92
CA GLY A 19 -0.01 -4.35 5.60
C GLY A 19 -0.70 -4.99 6.79
N LEU A 20 -1.45 -4.19 7.56
CA LEU A 20 -2.30 -4.68 8.65
C LEU A 20 -3.37 -5.64 8.14
N LEU A 21 -4.07 -5.29 7.05
CA LEU A 21 -5.07 -6.15 6.44
C LEU A 21 -4.47 -7.47 5.95
N SER A 22 -3.35 -7.42 5.22
CA SER A 22 -2.63 -8.62 4.79
C SER A 22 -2.20 -9.49 5.97
N GLY A 23 -1.71 -8.87 7.06
CA GLY A 23 -1.31 -9.55 8.28
C GLY A 23 -2.46 -10.27 8.99
N ILE A 24 -3.66 -9.68 9.03
CA ILE A 24 -4.86 -10.32 9.61
C ILE A 24 -5.19 -11.63 8.87
N PHE A 25 -5.09 -11.64 7.54
CA PHE A 25 -5.32 -12.85 6.73
C PHE A 25 -4.19 -13.88 6.85
N THR A 26 -2.95 -13.47 7.15
CA THR A 26 -1.82 -14.36 7.37
C THR A 26 -1.82 -15.01 8.76
N ILE A 27 -2.22 -14.27 9.80
CA ILE A 27 -2.33 -14.84 11.16
C ILE A 27 -3.59 -15.72 11.26
N GLY A 28 -4.62 -15.41 10.48
CA GLY A 28 -5.90 -16.11 10.54
C GLY A 28 -6.76 -15.68 11.71
N THR A 29 -6.59 -14.44 12.18
CA THR A 29 -7.33 -13.86 13.31
C THR A 29 -8.85 -13.87 13.10
N LEU A 30 -9.32 -13.95 11.85
CA LEU A 30 -10.73 -14.05 11.46
C LEU A 30 -11.19 -15.51 11.22
N GLY A 31 -10.43 -16.51 11.68
CA GLY A 31 -10.75 -17.93 11.49
C GLY A 31 -10.41 -18.47 10.09
N PHE A 32 -9.83 -17.64 9.22
CA PHE A 32 -9.39 -18.00 7.87
C PHE A 32 -7.96 -17.52 7.65
N LYS A 33 -7.02 -18.46 7.49
CA LYS A 33 -5.60 -18.20 7.25
C LYS A 33 -5.26 -18.48 5.78
N ASN A 34 -4.90 -17.44 5.03
CA ASN A 34 -4.44 -17.62 3.64
C ASN A 34 -3.52 -16.47 3.20
N ASP A 35 -2.25 -16.79 3.02
CA ASP A 35 -1.22 -15.83 2.62
C ASP A 35 -1.44 -15.30 1.18
N MET A 36 -2.05 -16.10 0.29
CA MET A 36 -2.39 -15.63 -1.05
C MET A 36 -3.46 -14.54 -1.01
N VAL A 37 -4.41 -14.60 -0.08
CA VAL A 37 -5.42 -13.55 0.07
C VAL A 37 -4.77 -12.26 0.56
N GLY A 38 -3.87 -12.34 1.54
CA GLY A 38 -3.08 -11.20 2.00
C GLY A 38 -2.27 -10.54 0.87
N LEU A 39 -1.69 -11.35 -0.02
CA LEU A 39 -0.95 -10.87 -1.19
C LEU A 39 -1.85 -10.17 -2.23
N ILE A 40 -3.01 -10.76 -2.54
CA ILE A 40 -3.98 -10.20 -3.50
C ILE A 40 -4.46 -8.83 -3.03
N PHE A 41 -4.69 -8.64 -1.73
CA PHE A 41 -5.09 -7.35 -1.20
C PHE A 41 -4.06 -6.26 -1.52
N GLY A 42 -2.77 -6.50 -1.28
CA GLY A 42 -1.73 -5.51 -1.60
C GLY A 42 -1.69 -5.12 -3.07
N ILE A 43 -1.86 -6.08 -3.98
CA ILE A 43 -1.88 -5.82 -5.43
C ILE A 43 -3.10 -4.97 -5.82
N VAL A 44 -4.28 -5.27 -5.27
CA VAL A 44 -5.50 -4.48 -5.52
C VAL A 44 -5.32 -3.04 -5.03
N PHE A 45 -4.69 -2.85 -3.87
CA PHE A 45 -4.41 -1.53 -3.33
C PHE A 45 -3.43 -0.74 -4.21
N ILE A 46 -2.39 -1.37 -4.80
CA ILE A 46 -1.48 -0.70 -5.75
C ILE A 46 -2.25 -0.12 -6.94
N TYR A 47 -3.18 -0.88 -7.52
CA TYR A 47 -4.00 -0.39 -8.63
C TYR A 47 -4.89 0.79 -8.21
N ALA A 48 -5.49 0.70 -7.02
CA ALA A 48 -6.28 1.79 -6.47
C ALA A 48 -5.42 3.05 -6.23
N MET A 49 -4.17 2.90 -5.78
CA MET A 49 -3.26 4.02 -5.52
C MET A 49 -2.89 4.75 -6.81
N MET A 50 -2.58 4.02 -7.89
CA MET A 50 -2.28 4.62 -9.18
C MET A 50 -3.44 5.49 -9.70
N LYS A 51 -4.69 5.02 -9.52
CA LYS A 51 -5.88 5.78 -9.91
C LYS A 51 -6.18 6.96 -8.97
N SER A 52 -5.77 6.85 -7.70
CA SER A 52 -5.94 7.91 -6.69
C SER A 52 -4.98 9.06 -6.92
N ALA A 53 -3.76 8.78 -7.40
CA ALA A 53 -2.76 9.79 -7.70
C ALA A 53 -3.28 10.85 -8.67
N ASP A 54 -3.97 10.41 -9.73
CA ASP A 54 -4.60 11.28 -10.74
C ASP A 54 -5.71 12.17 -10.20
N LYS A 55 -6.32 11.83 -9.06
CA LYS A 55 -7.36 12.64 -8.42
C LYS A 55 -6.80 13.63 -7.41
N ILE A 56 -5.62 13.35 -6.87
CA ILE A 56 -5.04 14.10 -5.74
C ILE A 56 -4.06 15.15 -6.25
N ALA A 57 -3.37 14.87 -7.36
CA ALA A 57 -2.46 15.82 -7.97
C ALA A 57 -3.19 16.96 -8.66
N THR A 58 -2.63 18.14 -8.49
CA THR A 58 -3.16 19.37 -9.08
C THR A 58 -2.65 19.57 -10.51
N GLU A 59 -1.52 18.95 -10.83
CA GLU A 59 -0.86 18.96 -12.14
C GLU A 59 -0.80 17.55 -12.73
N GLU A 60 -0.68 17.49 -14.06
CA GLU A 60 -0.58 16.22 -14.78
C GLU A 60 0.76 15.55 -14.47
N ILE A 61 0.73 14.52 -13.63
CA ILE A 61 1.92 13.80 -13.21
C ILE A 61 2.29 12.72 -14.23
N ASP A 62 3.57 12.68 -14.61
CA ASP A 62 4.08 11.64 -15.48
C ASP A 62 3.97 10.24 -14.83
N ARG A 63 3.87 9.21 -15.66
CA ARG A 63 3.80 7.81 -15.23
C ARG A 63 5.01 7.42 -14.40
N SER A 64 6.20 7.91 -14.74
CA SER A 64 7.42 7.65 -13.97
C SER A 64 7.28 8.18 -12.55
N GLN A 65 6.82 9.42 -12.42
CA GLN A 65 6.63 10.08 -11.14
C GLN A 65 5.57 9.39 -10.27
N LYS A 66 4.46 8.91 -10.86
CA LYS A 66 3.47 8.09 -10.12
C LYS A 66 4.07 6.82 -9.53
N ILE A 67 4.99 6.17 -10.23
CA ILE A 67 5.65 4.97 -9.71
C ILE A 67 6.52 5.33 -8.52
N TRP A 68 7.32 6.39 -8.63
CA TRP A 68 8.23 6.85 -7.58
C TRP A 68 7.52 7.40 -6.35
N ASP A 69 6.47 8.19 -6.54
CA ASP A 69 5.84 8.94 -5.46
C ASP A 69 4.64 8.20 -4.85
N CYS A 70 4.07 7.21 -5.56
CA CYS A 70 2.91 6.46 -5.07
C CYS A 70 3.19 4.97 -4.89
N VAL A 71 3.66 4.28 -5.93
CA VAL A 71 3.78 2.81 -5.92
C VAL A 71 4.92 2.38 -5.00
N LEU A 72 6.09 3.00 -5.12
CA LEU A 72 7.29 2.63 -4.39
C LEU A 72 7.12 2.79 -2.87
N PRO A 73 6.65 3.96 -2.36
CA PRO A 73 6.49 4.18 -0.93
C PRO A 73 5.41 3.28 -0.32
N PHE A 74 4.32 3.06 -1.05
CA PHE A 74 3.28 2.11 -0.66
C PHE A 74 3.83 0.69 -0.56
N PHE A 75 4.51 0.21 -1.60
CA PHE A 75 5.00 -1.17 -1.70
C PHE A 75 5.96 -1.52 -0.56
N PHE A 76 6.95 -0.66 -0.30
CA PHE A 76 7.90 -0.88 0.78
C PHE A 76 7.22 -0.87 2.14
N THR A 77 6.34 0.11 2.38
CA THR A 77 5.64 0.23 3.66
C THR A 77 4.71 -0.98 3.90
N TRP A 78 3.97 -1.38 2.87
CA TRP A 78 3.10 -2.56 2.89
C TRP A 78 3.87 -3.83 3.22
N ILE A 79 4.96 -4.12 2.50
CA ILE A 79 5.76 -5.32 2.72
C ILE A 79 6.38 -5.33 4.11
N ILE A 80 6.96 -4.21 4.56
CA ILE A 80 7.58 -4.13 5.88
C ILE A 80 6.55 -4.44 6.96
N VAL A 81 5.39 -3.77 6.92
CA VAL A 81 4.34 -3.98 7.92
C VAL A 81 3.80 -5.41 7.87
N TRP A 82 3.56 -5.94 6.67
CA TRP A 82 3.05 -7.31 6.53
C TRP A 82 4.05 -8.36 7.03
N ILE A 83 5.34 -8.25 6.69
CA ILE A 83 6.40 -9.17 7.16
C ILE A 83 6.52 -9.11 8.68
N LEU A 84 6.48 -7.91 9.28
CA LEU A 84 6.56 -7.77 10.73
C LEU A 84 5.40 -8.52 11.41
N ILE A 85 4.19 -8.37 10.90
CA ILE A 85 3.01 -9.06 11.43
C ILE A 85 3.11 -10.57 11.17
N ALA A 86 3.55 -11.00 9.99
CA ALA A 86 3.65 -12.41 9.65
C ALA A 86 4.72 -13.19 10.45
N ASN A 87 5.76 -12.51 10.95
CA ASN A 87 6.87 -13.15 11.65
C ASN A 87 6.86 -12.98 13.17
N TYR A 88 6.29 -11.88 13.69
CA TYR A 88 6.36 -11.54 15.10
C TYR A 88 5.02 -11.62 15.84
N TRP A 89 3.94 -12.01 15.15
CA TRP A 89 2.61 -12.25 15.70
C TRP A 89 2.09 -13.63 15.29
#